data_AF-A0AAN8FTY3-F1
#
_entry.id   AF-A0AAN8FTY3-F1
#
_cell.length_a   1.000
_cell.length_b   1.000
_cell.length_c   1.000
_cell.angle_alpha   90.00
_cell.angle_beta   90.00
_cell.angle_gamma   90.00
#
_symmetry.space_group_name_H-M   'P 1'
#
loop_
_entity.id
_entity.type
_entity.pdbx_description
1 polymer ?
#
loop_
_entity_poly.entity_id
_entity_poly.type
_entity_poly.pdbx_seq_one_letter_code
_entity_poly.pdbx_strand_id
1 'polypeptide(L)'
;MSILKEVIGEDLTIIETSKSPVPRLSIVAAIVNSPVIQPYIFRNYEAPAGRDSHYRGSTGHCLWKAIQASAAAPLYFEEVKVDQYLLQDGGIYTSVKSHTSMS
;
A
#
# COMPACT_ATOMS: atom_id res chain seq x y z
N MET A 1 -0.34 -12.82 -12.63
CA MET A 1 0.23 -11.92 -11.61
C MET A 1 1.58 -11.35 -12.09
N SER A 2 1.64 -10.79 -13.31
CA SER A 2 2.91 -10.52 -14.02
C SER A 2 3.04 -9.15 -14.69
N ILE A 3 1.94 -8.48 -15.06
CA ILE A 3 2.02 -7.23 -15.83
C ILE A 3 2.71 -6.09 -15.06
N LEU A 4 2.46 -5.94 -13.75
CA LEU A 4 3.10 -4.89 -12.96
C LEU A 4 4.61 -5.12 -12.84
N LYS A 5 5.04 -6.38 -12.70
CA LYS A 5 6.47 -6.73 -12.67
C LYS A 5 7.13 -6.47 -14.02
N GLU A 6 6.44 -6.74 -15.12
CA GLU A 6 6.93 -6.50 -16.47
C GLU A 6 7.03 -5.00 -16.80
N VAL A 7 6.02 -4.21 -16.41
CA VAL A 7 5.97 -2.77 -16.70
C VAL A 7 6.90 -1.95 -15.79
N ILE A 8 7.00 -2.31 -14.51
CA ILE A 8 7.72 -1.52 -13.51
C ILE A 8 9.13 -2.08 -13.24
N GLY A 9 9.34 -3.38 -13.44
CA GLY A 9 10.51 -4.10 -12.99
C GLY A 9 10.26 -4.81 -11.66
N GLU A 10 10.78 -6.03 -11.54
CA GLU A 10 10.58 -6.88 -10.36
C GLU A 10 11.40 -6.42 -9.15
N ASP A 11 12.57 -5.83 -9.41
CA ASP A 11 13.55 -5.47 -8.38
C ASP A 11 13.53 -3.98 -7.99
N LEU A 12 12.81 -3.13 -8.73
CA LEU A 12 12.77 -1.70 -8.45
C LEU A 12 12.09 -1.42 -7.10
N THR A 13 12.87 -1.00 -6.11
CA THR A 13 12.36 -0.61 -4.80
C THR A 13 11.80 0.80 -4.79
N ILE A 14 10.86 1.09 -3.89
CA ILE A 14 10.24 2.42 -3.80
C ILE A 14 11.29 3.49 -3.50
N ILE A 15 12.23 3.21 -2.58
CA ILE A 15 13.30 4.15 -2.25
C ILE A 15 14.21 4.46 -3.44
N GLU A 16 14.43 3.52 -4.35
CA GLU A 16 15.25 3.76 -5.54
C GLU A 16 14.62 4.76 -6.51
N THR A 17 13.30 4.90 -6.51
CA THR A 17 12.62 5.94 -7.30
C THR A 17 13.09 7.34 -6.92
N SER A 18 13.52 7.56 -5.67
CA SER A 18 14.03 8.86 -5.19
C SER A 18 15.36 9.28 -5.80
N LYS A 19 16.09 8.35 -6.45
CA LYS A 19 17.35 8.63 -7.15
C LYS A 19 17.14 9.39 -8.47
N SER A 20 15.90 9.45 -8.95
CA SER A 20 15.48 10.22 -10.13
C SER A 20 14.86 11.56 -9.70
N PRO A 21 14.76 12.57 -10.59
CA PRO A 21 14.15 13.88 -10.28
C PRO A 21 12.62 13.77 -10.22
N VAL A 22 12.11 12.93 -9.31
CA VAL A 22 10.69 12.71 -9.05
C VAL A 22 10.29 13.39 -7.74
N PRO A 23 9.04 13.86 -7.59
CA PRO A 23 8.56 14.35 -6.31
C PRO A 23 8.53 13.24 -5.26
N ARG A 24 8.43 13.62 -3.98
CA ARG A 24 8.18 12.68 -2.89
C ARG A 24 6.89 11.90 -3.15
N LEU A 25 7.01 10.59 -3.28
CA LEU A 25 5.94 9.64 -3.56
C LEU A 25 5.45 9.00 -2.27
N SER A 26 4.13 8.89 -2.13
CA SER A 26 3.46 8.08 -1.11
C SER A 26 2.36 7.26 -1.76
N ILE A 27 2.36 5.95 -1.54
CA ILE A 27 1.30 5.02 -1.96
C ILE A 27 0.63 4.49 -0.70
N VAL A 28 -0.69 4.51 -0.66
CA VAL A 28 -1.49 4.17 0.52
C VAL A 28 -2.24 2.86 0.27
N ALA A 29 -2.17 1.96 1.25
CA ALA A 29 -2.98 0.75 1.34
C ALA A 29 -3.59 0.65 2.76
N ALA A 30 -4.45 -0.32 2.96
CA ALA A 30 -5.13 -0.58 4.22
C ALA A 30 -4.73 -1.95 4.79
N ILE A 31 -4.26 -1.98 6.04
CA ILE A 31 -4.05 -3.19 6.82
C ILE A 31 -5.41 -3.74 7.24
N VAL A 32 -5.72 -4.96 6.83
CA VAL A 32 -7.02 -5.60 7.07
C VAL A 32 -6.98 -6.74 8.08
N ASN A 33 -5.78 -7.25 8.41
CA ASN A 33 -5.60 -8.27 9.45
C ASN A 33 -5.40 -7.71 10.86
N SER A 34 -6.07 -6.60 11.18
CA SER A 34 -6.06 -5.93 12.49
C SER A 34 -7.50 -5.67 12.93
N PRO A 35 -7.81 -5.60 14.25
CA PRO A 35 -9.16 -5.31 14.74
C PRO A 35 -9.76 -4.01 14.21
N VAL A 36 -8.90 -3.07 13.81
CA VAL A 36 -9.26 -1.81 13.15
C VAL A 36 -8.45 -1.69 11.87
N ILE A 37 -9.10 -1.25 10.78
CA ILE A 37 -8.44 -0.95 9.52
C ILE A 37 -7.46 0.21 9.73
N GLN A 38 -6.20 -0.02 9.38
CA GLN A 38 -5.13 0.96 9.60
C GLN A 38 -4.42 1.27 8.28
N PRO A 39 -4.05 2.53 8.01
CA PRO A 39 -3.31 2.87 6.81
C PRO A 39 -1.87 2.29 6.86
N TYR A 40 -1.39 1.82 5.72
CA TYR A 40 0.00 1.49 5.47
C TYR A 40 0.52 2.39 4.34
N ILE A 41 1.61 3.12 4.59
CA ILE A 41 2.15 4.09 3.64
C ILE A 41 3.51 3.65 3.12
N PHE A 42 3.55 3.27 1.85
CA PHE A 42 4.76 3.06 1.07
C PHE A 42 5.32 4.41 0.62
N ARG A 43 6.62 4.68 0.81
CA ARG A 43 7.20 6.03 0.55
C ARG A 43 8.58 5.95 -0.08
N ASN A 44 8.90 6.90 -0.96
CA ASN A 44 10.27 7.02 -1.51
C ASN A 44 11.16 7.99 -0.72
N TYR A 45 10.77 8.29 0.51
CA TYR A 45 11.51 9.17 1.40
C TYR A 45 11.40 8.65 2.82
N GLU A 46 12.44 8.86 3.60
CA GLU A 46 12.41 8.58 5.02
C GLU A 46 11.74 9.74 5.77
N ALA A 47 11.12 9.40 6.91
CA ALA A 47 10.68 10.43 7.83
C ALA A 47 11.92 11.21 8.32
N PRO A 48 11.81 12.54 8.53
CA PRO A 48 12.90 13.31 9.10
C PRO A 48 13.40 12.68 10.42
N ALA A 49 14.72 12.63 10.60
CA ALA A 49 15.32 12.10 11.83
C ALA A 49 14.70 12.77 13.07
N GLY A 50 14.25 11.96 14.04
CA GLY A 50 13.58 12.43 15.25
C GLY A 50 12.07 12.61 15.14
N ARG A 51 11.43 12.26 14.02
CA ARG A 51 9.97 12.12 13.92
C ARG A 51 9.62 10.70 13.48
N ASP A 52 8.98 9.95 14.37
CA ASP A 52 8.25 8.77 13.96
C ASP A 52 7.14 9.19 13.00
N SER A 53 6.99 8.47 11.89
CA SER A 53 5.81 8.72 11.08
C SER A 53 4.58 8.21 11.83
N HIS A 54 3.57 9.06 11.97
CA HIS A 54 2.29 8.72 12.61
C HIS A 54 1.58 7.50 12.00
N TYR A 55 1.98 7.07 10.80
CA TYR A 55 1.40 5.95 10.08
C TYR A 55 2.44 4.85 9.85
N ARG A 56 2.01 3.59 9.96
CA ARG A 56 2.85 2.45 9.57
C ARG A 56 3.23 2.55 8.09
N GLY A 57 4.41 2.08 7.74
CA GLY A 57 4.91 2.20 6.38
C GLY A 57 6.33 1.69 6.21
N SER A 58 6.79 1.67 4.96
CA SER A 58 8.15 1.25 4.61
C SER A 58 8.59 1.91 3.30
N THR A 59 9.90 2.05 3.14
CA THR A 59 10.56 2.54 1.93
C THR A 59 11.18 1.41 1.10
N GLY A 60 11.34 0.21 1.69
CA GLY A 60 12.14 -0.89 1.15
C GLY A 60 11.38 -1.92 0.30
N HIS A 61 10.09 -1.75 0.07
CA HIS A 61 9.31 -2.68 -0.75
C HIS A 61 9.48 -2.38 -2.25
N CYS A 62 9.30 -3.39 -3.10
CA CYS A 62 9.27 -3.20 -4.55
C CYS A 62 8.08 -2.33 -4.96
N LEU A 63 8.28 -1.42 -5.92
CA LEU A 63 7.26 -0.46 -6.36
C LEU A 63 6.02 -1.18 -6.92
N TRP A 64 6.21 -2.25 -7.70
CA TRP A 64 5.10 -3.05 -8.23
C TRP A 64 4.21 -3.62 -7.13
N LYS A 65 4.81 -4.00 -5.98
CA LYS A 65 4.09 -4.60 -4.87
C LYS A 65 3.28 -3.55 -4.09
N ALA A 66 3.83 -2.35 -3.93
CA ALA A 66 3.11 -1.22 -3.34
C ALA A 66 1.89 -0.82 -4.19
N ILE A 67 2.06 -0.73 -5.52
CA ILE A 67 0.97 -0.43 -6.45
C ILE A 67 -0.08 -1.55 -6.40
N GLN A 68 0.34 -2.81 -6.39
CA GLN A 68 -0.59 -3.93 -6.27
C GLN A 68 -1.40 -3.87 -4.97
N ALA A 69 -0.75 -3.62 -3.83
CA ALA A 69 -1.43 -3.53 -2.53
C ALA A 69 -2.45 -2.38 -2.49
N SER A 70 -2.11 -1.25 -3.10
CA SER A 70 -3.01 -0.10 -3.22
C SER A 70 -4.18 -0.36 -4.16
N ALA A 71 -3.98 -1.13 -5.23
CA ALA A 71 -5.03 -1.44 -6.21
C ALA A 71 -5.88 -2.68 -5.86
N ALA A 72 -5.57 -3.39 -4.77
CA ALA A 72 -6.25 -4.61 -4.37
C ALA A 72 -7.65 -4.30 -3.78
N ALA A 73 -8.59 -3.94 -4.66
CA ALA A 73 -9.95 -3.64 -4.31
C ALA A 73 -10.63 -4.86 -3.64
N PRO A 74 -11.36 -4.64 -2.52
CA PRO A 74 -12.12 -5.71 -1.87
C PRO A 74 -13.09 -6.37 -2.83
N LEU A 75 -13.25 -7.70 -2.72
CA LEU A 75 -14.13 -8.55 -3.54
C LEU A 75 -13.66 -8.80 -4.99
N TYR A 76 -12.76 -7.98 -5.54
CA TYR A 76 -12.21 -8.17 -6.89
C TYR A 76 -10.83 -8.82 -6.90
N PHE A 77 -10.02 -8.55 -5.89
CA PHE A 77 -8.65 -9.04 -5.80
C PHE A 77 -8.32 -9.61 -4.43
N GLU A 78 -7.42 -10.60 -4.41
CA GLU A 78 -6.86 -11.15 -3.18
C GLU A 78 -6.06 -10.11 -2.41
N GLU A 79 -6.04 -10.26 -1.09
CA GLU A 79 -5.26 -9.42 -0.19
C GLU A 79 -3.76 -9.58 -0.47
N VAL A 80 -3.03 -8.46 -0.51
CA VAL A 80 -1.59 -8.46 -0.77
C VAL A 80 -0.84 -8.61 0.54
N LYS A 81 -0.15 -9.74 0.72
CA LYS A 81 0.70 -9.97 1.90
C LYS A 81 2.00 -9.18 1.81
N VAL A 82 2.19 -8.27 2.76
CA VAL A 82 3.41 -7.47 2.95
C VAL A 82 3.90 -7.68 4.38
N ASP A 83 5.05 -8.34 4.52
CA ASP A 83 5.59 -8.79 5.81
C ASP A 83 4.55 -9.61 6.59
N GLN A 84 4.09 -9.07 7.73
CA GLN A 84 3.06 -9.64 8.60
C GLN A 84 1.65 -9.07 8.32
N TYR A 85 1.54 -8.11 7.41
CA TYR A 85 0.29 -7.40 7.13
C TYR A 85 -0.38 -7.98 5.89
N LEU A 86 -1.71 -8.09 5.95
CA LEU A 86 -2.54 -8.28 4.77
C LEU A 86 -3.04 -6.89 4.37
N LEU A 87 -2.74 -6.50 3.14
CA LEU A 87 -3.04 -5.17 2.61
C LEU A 87 -4.10 -5.24 1.51
N GLN A 88 -4.98 -4.26 1.50
CA GLN A 88 -5.96 -4.03 0.43
C GLN A 88 -6.02 -2.54 0.07
N ASP A 89 -6.81 -2.21 -0.95
CA ASP A 89 -7.07 -0.84 -1.35
C ASP A 89 -7.62 0.00 -0.19
N GLY A 90 -7.23 1.28 -0.15
CA GLY A 90 -7.69 2.24 0.86
C GLY A 90 -9.21 2.51 0.82
N GLY A 91 -9.90 2.12 -0.25
CA GLY A 91 -11.35 2.28 -0.43
C GLY A 91 -12.25 1.36 0.42
N ILE A 92 -11.71 0.47 1.26
CA ILE A 92 -12.51 -0.48 2.07
C ILE A 92 -13.62 0.19 2.88
N TYR A 93 -13.35 1.38 3.41
CA TYR A 93 -14.33 2.12 4.20
C TYR A 93 -15.66 2.36 3.45
N THR A 94 -15.64 2.43 2.12
CA THR A 94 -16.81 2.69 1.28
C THR A 94 -17.56 1.41 0.88
N SER A 95 -16.85 0.35 0.46
CA SER A 95 -17.53 -0.86 -0.06
C SER A 95 -18.20 -1.70 1.03
N VAL A 96 -17.63 -1.78 2.23
CA VAL A 96 -18.15 -2.64 3.32
C VAL A 96 -19.46 -2.11 3.94
N LYS A 97 -19.89 -0.88 3.61
CA LYS A 97 -21.16 -0.30 4.10
C LYS A 97 -22.33 -0.33 3.11
N SER A 98 -22.25 -1.07 2.01
CA SER A 98 -23.34 -1.16 1.03
C SER A 98 -24.28 -2.36 1.21
N HIS A 99 -24.15 -3.17 2.28
CA HIS A 99 -25.02 -4.33 2.50
C HIS A 99 -25.67 -4.46 3.89
N THR A 100 -25.72 -3.40 4.70
CA THR A 100 -26.66 -3.36 5.83
C THR A 100 -27.88 -2.57 5.41
N SER A 101 -28.76 -3.25 4.66
CA SER A 101 -30.12 -2.81 4.42
C SER A 101 -30.84 -2.64 5.74
N MET A 102 -31.69 -1.61 5.77
CA MET A 102 -32.58 -1.26 6.88
C MET A 102 -33.31 -2.49 7.43
N SER A 103 -33.33 -2.58 8.77
CA SER A 103 -34.38 -3.29 9.51
C SER A 103 -34.71 -2.48 10.75
#